data_AF-A0A6A3HST1-F1
#
_entry.id   AF-A0A6A3HST1-F1
#
_cell.length_a   1.000
_cell.length_b   1.000
_cell.length_c   1.000
_cell.angle_alpha   90.00
_cell.angle_beta   90.00
_cell.angle_gamma   90.00
#
_symmetry.space_group_name_H-M   'P 1'
#
loop_
_entity.id
_entity.type
_entity.pdbx_description
1 polymer ?
#
loop_
_entity_poly.entity_id
_entity_poly.type
_entity_poly.pdbx_seq_one_letter_code
_entity_poly.pdbx_strand_id
1 'polypeptide(L)'
;MLHFPREPFLICLCGVYAAAFASIRTQIRGLYGEDGIEPVDVFLRSVKRSYAGSRDASTLEWIVNRFPTLVWLHEPLQWTPSFCMEVICLVGATVSVLGVVRPAWRTAGPLALLWFCYLSIVQCGQTFMQFQWDSFLLEVGVLAVLLAPWWQPHRKTDDTFETPAAAIWTLRFLFFKFMLMSGAVKIQSRCPTWLGLTALDFHFASQPLPLPLAWYALQAPPIINRLAVAVTCKGYISRRKDNDSHAEVRDSSSGVGMEHISDAPGCHESSFIEQSRILRLHVVGSVHNDGSG
;
A
#
# COMPACT_ATOMS: atom_id res chain seq x y z
N MET A 1 3.76 11.49 -32.14
CA MET A 1 4.32 11.78 -30.80
C MET A 1 3.15 11.76 -29.82
N LEU A 2 3.16 10.85 -28.84
CA LEU A 2 2.11 10.83 -27.81
C LEU A 2 2.38 12.03 -26.88
N HIS A 3 1.55 13.07 -26.93
CA HIS A 3 1.65 14.19 -26.01
C HIS A 3 1.24 13.69 -24.62
N PHE A 4 2.21 13.53 -23.72
CA PHE A 4 1.92 13.15 -22.34
C PHE A 4 1.36 14.37 -21.60
N PRO A 5 0.13 14.31 -21.07
CA PRO A 5 -0.48 15.46 -20.40
C PRO A 5 0.11 15.58 -18.97
N ARG A 6 1.34 16.10 -18.89
CA ARG A 6 2.11 16.25 -17.65
C ARG A 6 1.36 17.08 -16.60
N GLU A 7 0.75 18.18 -17.04
CA GLU A 7 0.12 19.12 -16.13
C GLU A 7 -1.06 18.51 -15.35
N PRO A 8 -2.08 17.89 -15.99
CA PRO A 8 -3.14 17.24 -15.25
C PRO A 8 -2.64 16.02 -14.47
N PHE A 9 -1.60 15.31 -14.94
CA PHE A 9 -0.97 14.24 -14.16
C PHE A 9 -0.44 14.76 -12.81
N LEU A 10 0.31 15.86 -12.81
CA LEU A 10 0.85 16.47 -11.59
C LEU A 10 -0.26 17.01 -10.68
N ILE A 11 -1.32 17.59 -11.25
CA ILE A 11 -2.50 18.05 -10.46
C ILE A 11 -3.15 16.85 -9.76
N CYS A 12 -3.45 15.79 -10.51
CA CYS A 12 -4.06 14.58 -9.96
C CYS A 12 -3.19 13.96 -8.86
N LEU A 13 -1.87 13.90 -9.07
CA LEU A 13 -0.93 13.40 -8.06
C LEU A 13 -0.96 14.25 -6.79
N CYS A 14 -0.95 15.58 -6.91
CA CYS A 14 -1.09 16.47 -5.76
C CYS A 14 -2.42 16.23 -5.03
N GLY A 15 -3.52 16.03 -5.76
CA GLY A 15 -4.81 15.68 -5.17
C GLY A 15 -4.79 14.35 -4.40
N VAL A 16 -4.11 13.33 -4.93
CA VAL A 16 -3.92 12.04 -4.24
C VAL A 16 -3.10 12.21 -2.97
N TYR A 17 -1.99 12.96 -3.00
CA TYR A 17 -1.23 13.29 -1.79
C TYR A 17 -2.08 14.02 -0.75
N ALA A 18 -2.86 15.02 -1.16
CA ALA A 18 -3.73 15.76 -0.25
C ALA A 18 -4.74 14.83 0.45
N ALA A 19 -5.38 13.94 -0.30
CA ALA A 19 -6.30 12.93 0.25
C ALA A 19 -5.59 11.97 1.20
N ALA A 20 -4.38 11.50 0.84
CA ALA A 20 -3.60 10.59 1.67
C ALA A 20 -3.20 11.25 3.01
N PHE A 21 -2.63 12.45 2.98
CA PHE A 21 -2.26 13.19 4.20
C PHE A 21 -3.48 13.53 5.06
N ALA A 22 -4.61 13.92 4.46
CA ALA A 22 -5.84 14.18 5.20
C ALA A 22 -6.36 12.93 5.90
N SER A 23 -6.37 11.79 5.20
CA SER A 23 -6.77 10.50 5.76
C SER A 23 -5.88 10.08 6.93
N ILE A 24 -4.55 10.07 6.73
CA ILE A 24 -3.58 9.67 7.75
C ILE A 24 -3.70 10.59 8.97
N ARG A 25 -3.82 11.91 8.77
CA ARG A 25 -3.89 12.87 9.88
C ARG A 25 -4.99 12.53 10.89
N THR A 26 -6.16 12.10 10.42
CA THR A 26 -7.26 11.71 11.31
C THR A 26 -6.96 10.45 12.13
N GLN A 27 -6.09 9.59 11.62
CA GLN A 27 -5.74 8.29 12.22
C GLN A 27 -4.55 8.40 13.18
N ILE A 28 -3.66 9.39 13.01
CA ILE A 28 -2.43 9.51 13.80
C ILE A 28 -2.68 9.44 15.30
N ARG A 29 -3.70 10.15 15.81
CA ARG A 29 -3.95 10.21 17.25
C ARG A 29 -4.37 8.87 17.85
N GLY A 30 -5.17 8.10 17.12
CA GLY A 30 -5.64 6.78 17.57
C GLY A 30 -4.64 5.66 17.30
N LEU A 31 -3.82 5.80 16.25
CA LEU A 31 -2.93 4.74 15.79
C LEU A 31 -1.51 4.88 16.34
N TYR A 32 -0.92 6.07 16.17
CA TYR A 32 0.49 6.37 16.46
C TYR A 32 0.71 7.28 17.67
N GLY A 33 -0.38 7.62 18.37
CA GLY A 33 -0.34 8.36 19.62
C GLY A 33 0.35 7.59 20.74
N GLU A 34 0.57 8.26 21.87
CA GLU A 34 1.20 7.65 23.07
C GLU A 34 0.34 6.49 23.62
N ASP A 35 -0.98 6.63 23.57
CA ASP A 35 -1.96 5.59 23.88
C ASP A 35 -2.50 4.89 22.61
N GLY A 36 -1.76 4.97 21.50
CA GLY A 36 -2.16 4.38 20.23
C GLY A 36 -2.01 2.86 20.20
N ILE A 37 -2.65 2.22 19.21
CA ILE A 37 -2.49 0.77 18.99
C ILE A 37 -1.02 0.43 18.68
N GLU A 38 -0.34 1.29 17.93
CA GLU A 38 1.07 1.13 17.59
C GLU A 38 1.86 2.43 17.86
N PRO A 39 2.29 2.65 19.11
CA PRO A 39 2.96 3.89 19.51
C PRO A 39 4.30 4.10 18.79
N VAL A 40 4.42 5.21 18.08
CA VAL A 40 5.61 5.49 17.24
C VAL A 40 6.86 5.75 18.09
N ASP A 41 6.69 6.18 19.33
CA ASP A 41 7.77 6.43 20.29
C ASP A 41 8.44 5.13 20.74
N VAL A 42 7.68 4.03 20.89
CA VAL A 42 8.21 2.70 21.18
C VAL A 42 9.00 2.18 19.98
N PHE A 43 8.49 2.41 18.77
CA PHE A 43 9.16 2.05 17.52
C PHE A 43 10.49 2.80 17.33
N LEU A 44 10.50 4.12 17.43
CA LEU A 44 11.73 4.91 17.28
C LEU A 44 12.78 4.53 18.33
N ARG A 45 12.35 4.24 19.57
CA ARG A 45 13.25 3.73 20.62
C ARG A 45 13.82 2.34 20.28
N SER A 46 13.04 1.43 19.71
CA SER A 46 13.51 0.10 19.32
C SER A 46 14.50 0.15 18.15
N VAL A 47 14.26 1.03 17.18
CA VAL A 47 15.18 1.32 16.07
C VAL A 47 16.48 1.92 16.62
N LYS A 48 16.39 2.94 17.49
CA LYS A 48 17.57 3.56 18.10
C LYS A 48 18.42 2.54 18.86
N ARG A 49 17.81 1.64 19.64
CA ARG A 49 18.52 0.58 20.38
C ARG A 49 19.18 -0.45 19.46
N SER A 50 18.47 -0.89 18.43
CA SER A 50 18.99 -1.89 17.47
C SER A 50 20.23 -1.38 16.70
N TYR A 51 20.37 -0.06 16.56
CA TYR A 51 21.48 0.57 15.84
C TYR A 51 22.45 1.36 16.73
N ALA A 52 22.30 1.33 18.06
CA ALA A 52 23.13 2.05 19.02
C ALA A 52 24.59 1.56 19.13
N GLY A 53 24.97 0.49 18.41
CA GLY A 53 26.34 -0.03 18.37
C GLY A 53 27.34 0.86 17.62
N SER A 54 26.88 1.83 16.82
CA SER A 54 27.74 2.69 15.98
C SER A 54 27.72 4.14 16.49
N ARG A 55 28.52 4.41 17.52
CA ARG A 55 28.43 5.62 18.37
C ARG A 55 29.16 6.86 17.85
N ASP A 56 29.69 6.84 16.61
CA ASP A 56 30.69 7.81 16.16
C ASP A 56 30.35 8.53 14.83
N ALA A 57 29.12 8.38 14.31
CA ALA A 57 28.66 9.15 13.15
C ALA A 57 27.82 10.35 13.61
N SER A 58 28.03 11.50 12.98
CA SER A 58 27.23 12.71 13.25
C SER A 58 25.73 12.42 13.13
N THR A 59 24.90 12.99 14.00
CA THR A 59 23.45 12.69 14.08
C THR A 59 22.74 12.86 12.73
N LEU A 60 23.21 13.78 11.89
CA LEU A 60 22.68 14.00 10.54
C LEU A 60 23.11 12.93 9.52
N GLU A 61 24.37 12.47 9.54
CA GLU A 61 24.79 11.37 8.67
C GLU A 61 24.07 10.07 9.01
N TRP A 62 23.76 9.85 10.29
CA TRP A 62 22.98 8.70 10.74
C TRP A 62 21.51 8.75 10.24
N ILE A 63 20.86 9.91 10.34
CA ILE A 63 19.49 10.12 9.85
C ILE A 63 19.42 9.92 8.33
N VAL A 64 20.37 10.49 7.59
CA VAL A 64 20.37 10.43 6.12
C VAL A 64 20.73 9.04 5.60
N ASN A 65 21.72 8.36 6.19
CA ASN A 65 22.22 7.09 5.64
C ASN A 65 21.49 5.84 6.17
N ARG A 66 20.81 5.90 7.32
CA ARG A 66 20.26 4.70 7.96
C ARG A 66 18.74 4.65 8.01
N PHE A 67 18.08 5.76 8.34
CA PHE A 67 16.63 5.79 8.46
C PHE A 67 16.08 7.18 8.08
N PRO A 68 15.87 7.46 6.78
CA PRO A 68 15.50 8.78 6.30
C PRO A 68 14.06 9.12 6.68
N THR A 69 13.88 9.68 7.88
CA THR A 69 12.58 10.17 8.36
C THR A 69 12.71 11.54 9.01
N LEU A 70 11.77 12.43 8.68
CA LEU A 70 11.64 13.74 9.30
C LEU A 70 11.17 13.67 10.76
N VAL A 71 10.62 12.51 11.18
CA VAL A 71 10.12 12.33 12.54
C VAL A 71 11.24 12.48 13.57
N TRP A 72 12.49 12.15 13.25
CA TRP A 72 13.65 12.37 14.13
C TRP A 72 13.85 13.83 14.56
N LEU A 73 13.27 14.80 13.85
CA LEU A 73 13.24 16.19 14.29
C LEU A 73 12.48 16.40 15.61
N HIS A 74 11.78 15.38 16.12
CA HIS A 74 11.18 15.38 17.45
C HIS A 74 12.21 15.64 18.57
N GLU A 75 13.44 15.10 18.46
CA GLU A 75 14.48 15.29 19.49
C GLU A 75 15.00 16.75 19.58
N PRO A 76 15.44 17.39 18.48
CA PRO A 76 15.90 18.78 18.53
C PRO A 76 14.77 19.78 18.82
N LEU A 77 13.53 19.49 18.43
CA LEU A 77 12.37 20.37 18.66
C LEU A 77 11.67 20.13 20.00
N GLN A 78 12.10 19.12 20.77
CA GLN A 78 11.46 18.69 22.03
C GLN A 78 9.95 18.41 21.87
N TRP A 79 9.54 17.89 20.71
CA TRP A 79 8.15 17.53 20.42
C TRP A 79 7.91 16.06 20.70
N THR A 80 6.64 15.71 20.97
CA THR A 80 6.23 14.31 20.97
C THR A 80 6.30 13.78 19.53
N PRO A 81 6.77 12.53 19.31
CA PRO A 81 6.87 11.96 17.96
C PRO A 81 5.53 11.95 17.20
N SER A 82 4.43 11.72 17.90
CA SER A 82 3.07 11.77 17.35
C SER A 82 2.68 13.17 16.86
N PHE A 83 3.03 14.22 17.62
CA PHE A 83 2.82 15.61 17.19
C PHE A 83 3.68 15.96 15.99
N CYS A 84 4.93 15.49 15.94
CA CYS A 84 5.81 15.68 14.78
C CYS A 84 5.19 15.08 13.50
N MET A 85 4.63 13.87 13.58
CA MET A 85 3.91 13.25 12.46
C MET A 85 2.67 14.05 12.03
N GLU A 86 1.90 14.62 12.98
CA GLU A 86 0.75 15.47 12.67
C GLU A 86 1.20 16.74 11.91
N VAL A 87 2.29 17.36 12.34
CA VAL A 87 2.89 18.53 11.67
C VAL A 87 3.37 18.17 10.26
N ILE A 88 4.05 17.03 10.09
CA ILE A 88 4.48 16.56 8.76
C ILE A 88 3.28 16.36 7.83
N CYS A 89 2.17 15.80 8.33
CA CYS A 89 0.94 15.65 7.56
C CYS A 89 0.32 17.00 7.19
N LEU A 90 0.31 17.95 8.12
CA LEU A 90 -0.19 19.30 7.87
C LEU A 90 0.63 20.03 6.80
N VAL A 91 1.95 19.95 6.87
CA VAL A 91 2.85 20.51 5.86
C VAL A 91 2.60 19.85 4.51
N GLY A 92 2.56 18.51 4.46
CA GLY A 92 2.28 17.76 3.25
C GLY A 92 0.91 18.08 2.64
N ALA A 93 -0.14 18.14 3.45
CA ALA A 93 -1.48 18.54 3.02
C ALA A 93 -1.51 19.97 2.46
N THR A 94 -0.81 20.89 3.11
CA THR A 94 -0.76 22.30 2.65
C THR A 94 -0.03 22.42 1.31
N VAL A 95 1.14 21.80 1.19
CA VAL A 95 1.94 21.84 -0.05
C VAL A 95 1.20 21.16 -1.20
N SER A 96 0.49 20.05 -0.94
CA SER A 96 -0.28 19.35 -1.97
C SER A 96 -1.49 20.15 -2.44
N VAL A 97 -2.24 20.78 -1.52
CA VAL A 97 -3.34 21.69 -1.89
C VAL A 97 -2.83 22.88 -2.69
N LEU A 98 -1.70 23.48 -2.29
CA LEU A 98 -1.05 24.54 -3.05
C LEU A 98 -0.62 24.07 -4.45
N GLY A 99 -0.13 22.84 -4.58
CA GLY A 99 0.20 22.20 -5.86
C GLY A 99 -1.00 21.99 -6.79
N VAL A 100 -2.19 21.75 -6.24
CA VAL A 100 -3.45 21.67 -7.02
C VAL A 100 -3.88 23.07 -7.52
N VAL A 101 -3.78 24.08 -6.66
CA VAL A 101 -4.32 25.43 -6.94
C VAL A 101 -3.35 26.30 -7.74
N ARG A 102 -2.04 26.18 -7.51
CA ARG A 102 -1.02 27.10 -8.03
C ARG A 102 0.02 26.37 -8.86
N PRO A 103 0.18 26.73 -10.15
CA PRO A 103 1.22 26.16 -11.01
C PRO A 103 2.64 26.21 -10.45
N ALA A 104 2.99 27.30 -9.76
CA ALA A 104 4.33 27.52 -9.18
C ALA A 104 4.74 26.45 -8.14
N TRP A 105 3.77 25.79 -7.50
CA TRP A 105 4.01 24.76 -6.50
C TRP A 105 4.14 23.35 -7.09
N ARG A 106 4.07 23.21 -8.43
CA ARG A 106 4.31 21.94 -9.14
C ARG A 106 5.73 21.87 -9.72
N THR A 107 6.68 22.46 -9.00
CA THR A 107 8.12 22.39 -9.31
C THR A 107 8.76 21.20 -8.59
N ALA A 108 9.98 20.82 -8.98
CA ALA A 108 10.68 19.68 -8.39
C ALA A 108 10.86 19.81 -6.86
N GLY A 109 11.08 21.01 -6.34
CA GLY A 109 11.28 21.27 -4.90
C GLY A 109 10.07 20.91 -4.02
N PRO A 110 8.89 21.54 -4.22
CA PRO A 110 7.68 21.19 -3.47
C PRO A 110 7.25 19.73 -3.62
N LEU A 111 7.41 19.12 -4.80
CA LEU A 111 7.14 17.69 -4.99
C LEU A 111 8.12 16.80 -4.24
N ALA A 112 9.40 17.18 -4.19
CA ALA A 112 10.40 16.46 -3.40
C ALA A 112 10.07 16.57 -1.91
N LEU A 113 9.68 17.76 -1.44
CA LEU A 113 9.21 17.95 -0.06
C LEU A 113 8.00 17.06 0.26
N LEU A 114 6.99 17.03 -0.62
CA LEU A 114 5.83 16.14 -0.47
C LEU A 114 6.24 14.68 -0.37
N TRP A 115 7.14 14.24 -1.25
CA TRP A 115 7.67 12.89 -1.26
C TRP A 115 8.40 12.56 0.04
N PHE A 116 9.28 13.44 0.53
CA PHE A 116 9.98 13.27 1.81
C PHE A 116 9.04 13.25 3.01
N CYS A 117 8.01 14.10 3.03
CA CYS A 117 6.96 14.08 4.06
C CYS A 117 6.24 12.73 4.06
N TYR A 118 5.85 12.22 2.89
CA TYR A 118 5.15 10.94 2.79
C TYR A 118 6.06 9.76 3.18
N LEU A 119 7.31 9.76 2.70
CA LEU A 119 8.31 8.75 3.06
C LEU A 119 8.49 8.68 4.58
N SER A 120 8.56 9.82 5.24
CA SER A 120 8.73 9.89 6.70
C SER A 120 7.58 9.22 7.44
N ILE A 121 6.35 9.41 6.96
CA ILE A 121 5.18 8.75 7.55
C ILE A 121 5.21 7.26 7.28
N VAL A 122 5.46 6.84 6.04
CA VAL A 122 5.46 5.41 5.67
C VAL A 122 6.48 4.62 6.48
N GLN A 123 7.68 5.18 6.66
CA GLN A 123 8.74 4.54 7.44
C GLN A 123 8.40 4.41 8.93
N CYS A 124 7.66 5.38 9.48
CA CYS A 124 7.21 5.36 10.87
C CYS A 124 5.87 4.64 11.06
N GLY A 125 5.14 4.36 9.99
CA GLY A 125 3.77 3.87 10.03
C GLY A 125 3.61 2.36 10.19
N GLN A 126 4.72 1.64 10.37
CA GLN A 126 4.79 0.23 10.74
C GLN A 126 3.82 -0.66 9.94
N THR A 127 3.02 -1.51 10.59
CA THR A 127 2.15 -2.48 9.90
C THR A 127 1.07 -1.79 9.05
N PHE A 128 0.59 -0.63 9.48
CA PHE A 128 -0.52 0.07 8.83
C PHE A 128 -0.13 0.92 7.60
N MET A 129 1.15 1.16 7.36
CA MET A 129 1.64 1.88 6.17
C MET A 129 2.47 1.00 5.22
N GLN A 130 2.47 -0.32 5.43
CA GLN A 130 3.19 -1.29 4.59
C GLN A 130 2.33 -1.84 3.44
N PHE A 131 1.30 -1.12 3.01
CA PHE A 131 0.47 -1.57 1.91
C PHE A 131 1.10 -1.29 0.55
N GLN A 132 0.67 -2.07 -0.46
CA GLN A 132 1.22 -1.98 -1.82
C GLN A 132 1.00 -0.60 -2.46
N TRP A 133 -0.10 0.09 -2.12
CA TRP A 133 -0.41 1.42 -2.65
C TRP A 133 0.49 2.51 -2.08
N ASP A 134 0.96 2.37 -0.83
CA ASP A 134 1.88 3.33 -0.21
C ASP A 134 3.25 3.30 -0.88
N SER A 135 3.75 2.09 -1.14
CA SER A 135 4.98 1.89 -1.91
C SER A 135 4.84 2.42 -3.34
N PHE A 136 3.69 2.18 -3.98
CA PHE A 136 3.42 2.69 -5.32
C PHE A 136 3.38 4.23 -5.36
N LEU A 137 2.76 4.88 -4.37
CA LEU A 137 2.71 6.34 -4.30
C LEU A 137 4.11 6.94 -4.10
N LEU A 138 4.98 6.30 -3.30
CA LEU A 138 6.39 6.71 -3.17
C LEU A 138 7.16 6.58 -4.48
N GLU A 139 6.99 5.49 -5.22
CA GLU A 139 7.65 5.29 -6.52
C GLU A 139 7.19 6.33 -7.56
N VAL A 140 5.87 6.58 -7.63
CA VAL A 140 5.30 7.62 -8.51
C VAL A 140 5.78 9.01 -8.09
N GLY A 141 5.91 9.28 -6.79
CA GLY A 141 6.41 10.55 -6.27
C GLY A 141 7.84 10.86 -6.72
N VAL A 142 8.75 9.88 -6.68
CA VAL A 142 10.12 10.05 -7.23
C VAL A 142 10.07 10.40 -8.72
N LEU A 143 9.26 9.66 -9.49
CA LEU A 143 9.10 9.96 -10.92
C LEU A 143 8.53 11.35 -11.16
N ALA A 144 7.59 11.81 -10.32
CA ALA A 144 7.01 13.13 -10.43
C ALA A 144 8.02 14.25 -10.15
N VAL A 145 8.95 14.06 -9.22
CA VAL A 145 10.07 14.98 -8.98
C VAL A 145 10.96 15.09 -10.23
N LEU A 146 11.23 13.96 -10.90
CA LEU A 146 12.03 13.93 -12.14
C LEU A 146 11.29 14.53 -13.35
N LEU A 147 9.96 14.44 -13.37
CA LEU A 147 9.10 14.97 -14.45
C LEU A 147 8.83 16.48 -14.30
N ALA A 148 8.94 17.01 -13.08
CA ALA A 148 8.65 18.39 -12.79
C ALA A 148 9.79 19.34 -13.18
N PRO A 149 9.48 20.55 -13.66
CA PRO A 149 10.50 21.54 -13.94
C PRO A 149 11.23 21.92 -12.65
N TRP A 150 12.56 21.99 -12.71
CA TRP A 150 13.40 22.38 -11.56
C TRP A 150 13.11 23.83 -11.13
N TRP A 151 12.82 24.69 -12.09
CA TRP A 151 12.45 26.08 -11.87
C TRP A 151 11.39 26.48 -12.89
N GLN A 152 10.31 27.12 -12.45
CA GLN A 152 9.31 27.68 -13.34
C GLN A 152 9.35 29.21 -13.23
N PRO A 153 9.92 29.92 -14.23
CA PRO A 153 9.75 31.36 -14.31
C PRO A 153 8.25 31.69 -14.40
N HIS A 154 7.82 32.74 -13.70
CA HIS A 154 6.41 33.12 -13.48
C HIS A 154 5.59 33.39 -14.76
N ARG A 155 6.06 33.11 -15.99
CA ARG A 155 5.44 33.67 -17.18
C ARG A 155 5.30 32.81 -18.43
N LYS A 156 5.86 31.59 -18.51
CA LYS A 156 5.58 30.69 -19.64
C LYS A 156 5.54 29.24 -19.22
N THR A 157 4.47 28.54 -19.59
CA THR A 157 4.49 27.10 -19.82
C THR A 157 5.41 26.88 -21.02
N ASP A 158 6.71 26.77 -20.74
CA ASP A 158 7.69 26.50 -21.78
C ASP A 158 7.38 25.10 -22.36
N ASP A 159 6.87 25.09 -23.59
CA ASP A 159 6.73 23.92 -24.46
C ASP A 159 8.09 23.24 -24.77
N THR A 160 9.19 23.80 -24.25
CA THR A 160 10.58 23.38 -24.50
C THR A 160 11.09 22.35 -23.49
N PHE A 161 10.41 22.11 -22.36
CA PHE A 161 10.78 20.99 -21.48
C PHE A 161 10.16 19.70 -22.00
N GLU A 162 10.87 19.08 -22.95
CA GLU A 162 10.51 17.77 -23.47
C GLU A 162 10.50 16.76 -22.33
N THR A 163 9.33 16.13 -22.11
CA THR A 163 9.20 15.11 -21.08
C THR A 163 10.08 13.92 -21.45
N PRO A 164 11.02 13.48 -20.60
CA PRO A 164 11.93 12.39 -20.95
C PRO A 164 11.14 11.13 -21.28
N ALA A 165 11.34 10.57 -22.49
CA ALA A 165 10.68 9.33 -22.90
C ALA A 165 10.95 8.18 -21.92
N ALA A 166 12.13 8.17 -21.30
CA ALA A 166 12.50 7.26 -20.24
C ALA A 166 11.52 7.33 -19.05
N ALA A 167 11.18 8.52 -18.55
CA ALA A 167 10.28 8.68 -17.41
C ALA A 167 8.86 8.16 -17.71
N ILE A 168 8.37 8.37 -18.94
CA ILE A 168 7.06 7.84 -19.37
C ILE A 168 7.09 6.31 -19.45
N TRP A 169 8.17 5.73 -19.99
CA TRP A 169 8.34 4.28 -20.03
C TRP A 169 8.47 3.68 -18.63
N THR A 170 9.19 4.34 -17.72
CA THR A 170 9.28 3.93 -16.33
C THR A 170 7.92 3.99 -15.65
N LEU A 171 7.11 5.03 -15.88
CA LEU A 171 5.74 5.11 -15.36
C LEU A 171 4.87 3.95 -15.87
N ARG A 172 4.94 3.64 -17.17
CA ARG A 172 4.21 2.49 -17.76
C ARG A 172 4.66 1.16 -17.16
N PHE A 173 5.97 0.97 -17.03
CA PHE A 173 6.54 -0.20 -16.39
C PHE A 173 6.13 -0.30 -14.92
N LEU A 174 6.00 0.83 -14.22
CA LEU A 174 5.55 0.89 -12.84
C LEU A 174 4.12 0.37 -12.68
N PHE A 175 3.20 0.81 -13.55
CA PHE A 175 1.83 0.29 -13.57
C PHE A 175 1.79 -1.20 -13.89
N PHE A 176 2.62 -1.66 -14.84
CA PHE A 176 2.75 -3.08 -15.13
C PHE A 176 3.27 -3.86 -13.90
N LYS A 177 4.34 -3.39 -13.25
CA LYS A 177 4.89 -3.96 -12.02
C LYS A 177 3.84 -4.03 -10.92
N PHE A 178 3.08 -2.95 -10.71
CA PHE A 178 2.01 -2.88 -9.71
C PHE A 178 0.94 -3.96 -9.95
N MET A 179 0.47 -4.09 -11.19
CA MET A 179 -0.49 -5.13 -11.57
C MET A 179 0.10 -6.54 -11.41
N LEU A 180 1.34 -6.75 -11.83
CA LEU A 180 2.05 -8.02 -11.69
C LEU A 180 2.22 -8.42 -10.21
N MET A 181 2.61 -7.47 -9.35
CA MET A 181 2.84 -7.70 -7.93
C MET A 181 1.53 -8.00 -7.19
N SER A 182 0.42 -7.37 -7.58
CA SER A 182 -0.92 -7.69 -7.06
C SER A 182 -1.34 -9.13 -7.39
N GLY A 183 -0.96 -9.65 -8.56
CA GLY A 183 -1.15 -11.06 -8.93
C GLY A 183 -0.21 -12.01 -8.18
N ALA A 184 1.07 -11.63 -8.04
CA ALA A 184 2.10 -12.45 -7.42
C ALA A 184 1.80 -12.76 -5.95
N VAL A 185 1.32 -11.78 -5.17
CA VAL A 185 0.98 -11.99 -3.75
C VAL A 185 -0.18 -12.97 -3.57
N LYS A 186 -1.13 -13.03 -4.51
CA LYS A 186 -2.25 -13.99 -4.50
C LYS A 186 -1.80 -15.42 -4.76
N ILE A 187 -0.73 -15.60 -5.53
CA ILE A 187 -0.11 -16.91 -5.76
C ILE A 187 0.76 -17.29 -4.54
N GLN A 188 1.51 -16.32 -4.02
CA GLN A 188 2.40 -16.52 -2.88
C GLN A 188 1.64 -16.82 -1.57
N SER A 189 0.40 -16.35 -1.43
CA SER A 189 -0.45 -16.63 -0.26
C SER A 189 -0.88 -18.10 -0.14
N ARG A 190 -0.63 -18.92 -1.18
CA ARG A 190 -0.95 -20.37 -1.23
C ARG A 190 -2.38 -20.70 -0.83
N CYS A 191 -3.30 -19.76 -0.97
CA CYS A 191 -4.68 -19.94 -0.59
C CYS A 191 -5.34 -20.97 -1.53
N PRO A 192 -6.00 -22.02 -1.02
CA PRO A 192 -6.66 -23.03 -1.83
C PRO A 192 -7.74 -22.43 -2.75
N THR A 193 -8.37 -21.32 -2.35
CA THR A 193 -9.43 -20.64 -3.12
C THR A 193 -8.87 -19.89 -4.35
N TRP A 194 -7.70 -19.27 -4.23
CA TRP A 194 -7.01 -18.61 -5.35
C TRP A 194 -6.45 -19.65 -6.34
N LEU A 195 -5.89 -20.74 -5.82
CA LEU A 195 -5.36 -21.84 -6.63
C LEU A 195 -6.46 -22.70 -7.27
N GLY A 196 -7.62 -22.80 -6.61
CA GLY A 196 -8.82 -23.51 -7.08
C GLY A 196 -9.69 -22.71 -8.06
N LEU A 197 -9.27 -21.49 -8.44
CA LEU A 197 -9.98 -20.59 -9.38
C LEU A 197 -11.39 -20.17 -8.92
N THR A 198 -11.75 -20.38 -7.67
CA THR A 198 -13.06 -20.00 -7.09
C THR A 198 -13.01 -18.68 -6.33
N ALA A 199 -11.84 -18.04 -6.26
CA ALA A 199 -11.66 -16.80 -5.50
C ALA A 199 -12.61 -15.68 -5.96
N LEU A 200 -12.83 -15.51 -7.27
CA LEU A 200 -13.73 -14.47 -7.77
C LEU A 200 -15.21 -14.73 -7.48
N ASP A 201 -15.62 -15.98 -7.17
CA ASP A 201 -17.01 -16.30 -6.82
C ASP A 201 -17.40 -15.69 -5.47
N PHE A 202 -16.44 -15.49 -4.58
CA PHE A 202 -16.66 -14.88 -3.26
C PHE A 202 -16.10 -13.46 -3.16
N HIS A 203 -15.12 -13.08 -4.00
CA HIS A 203 -14.44 -11.79 -3.92
C HIS A 203 -15.38 -10.61 -4.08
N PHE A 204 -16.32 -10.65 -5.03
CA PHE A 204 -17.26 -9.55 -5.26
C PHE A 204 -18.29 -9.38 -4.12
N ALA A 205 -18.54 -10.45 -3.35
CA ALA A 205 -19.47 -10.40 -2.22
C ALA A 205 -18.80 -9.89 -0.92
N SER A 206 -17.49 -10.08 -0.78
CA SER A 206 -16.73 -9.76 0.45
C SER A 206 -15.88 -8.48 0.35
N GLN A 207 -15.95 -7.74 -0.75
CA GLN A 207 -15.21 -6.49 -0.92
C GLN A 207 -15.64 -5.43 0.13
N PRO A 208 -14.69 -4.78 0.82
CA PRO A 208 -15.00 -3.71 1.79
C PRO A 208 -15.63 -2.46 1.15
N LEU A 209 -15.43 -2.29 -0.16
CA LEU A 209 -15.99 -1.21 -0.97
C LEU A 209 -16.71 -1.82 -2.17
N PRO A 210 -17.97 -2.27 -2.03
CA PRO A 210 -18.69 -2.87 -3.14
C PRO A 210 -18.97 -1.82 -4.21
N LEU A 211 -18.39 -2.00 -5.40
CA LEU A 211 -18.77 -1.20 -6.56
C LEU A 211 -20.19 -1.61 -6.99
N PRO A 212 -21.02 -0.69 -7.53
CA PRO A 212 -22.34 -1.05 -8.06
C PRO A 212 -22.28 -2.17 -9.13
N LEU A 213 -21.15 -2.24 -9.85
CA LEU A 213 -20.84 -3.28 -10.83
C LEU A 213 -20.49 -4.64 -10.20
N ALA A 214 -20.12 -4.69 -8.92
CA ALA A 214 -19.76 -5.92 -8.23
C ALA A 214 -20.94 -6.89 -8.13
N TRP A 215 -22.17 -6.37 -8.02
CA TRP A 215 -23.38 -7.20 -8.01
C TRP A 215 -23.61 -7.90 -9.36
N TYR A 216 -23.38 -7.20 -10.47
CA TYR A 216 -23.47 -7.80 -11.80
C TYR A 216 -22.33 -8.79 -12.06
N ALA A 217 -21.13 -8.49 -11.58
CA ALA A 217 -19.98 -9.40 -11.67
C ALA A 217 -20.17 -10.67 -10.83
N LEU A 218 -20.85 -10.57 -9.68
CA LEU A 218 -21.24 -11.71 -8.86
C LEU A 218 -22.25 -12.63 -9.58
N GLN A 219 -23.09 -12.06 -10.44
CA GLN A 219 -24.07 -12.80 -11.24
C GLN A 219 -23.49 -13.36 -12.54
N ALA A 220 -22.24 -13.03 -12.88
CA ALA A 220 -21.60 -13.56 -14.06
C ALA A 220 -21.48 -15.09 -13.95
N PRO A 221 -21.60 -15.82 -15.08
CA PRO A 221 -21.39 -17.26 -15.10
C PRO A 221 -20.04 -17.64 -14.46
N PRO A 222 -19.96 -18.71 -13.66
CA PRO A 222 -18.73 -19.11 -12.95
C PRO A 222 -17.52 -19.30 -13.87
N ILE A 223 -17.77 -19.60 -15.15
CA ILE A 223 -16.74 -19.72 -16.18
C ILE A 223 -15.99 -18.39 -16.42
N ILE A 224 -16.70 -17.26 -16.41
CA ILE A 224 -16.09 -15.93 -16.59
C ILE A 224 -15.21 -15.58 -15.40
N ASN A 225 -15.70 -15.86 -14.18
CA ASN A 225 -14.94 -15.65 -12.94
C ASN A 225 -13.68 -16.52 -12.91
N ARG A 226 -13.79 -17.82 -13.24
CA ARG A 226 -12.66 -18.76 -13.30
C ARG A 226 -11.63 -18.37 -14.36
N LEU A 227 -12.07 -17.89 -15.52
CA LEU A 227 -11.17 -17.39 -16.57
C LEU A 227 -10.45 -16.11 -16.14
N ALA A 228 -11.13 -15.20 -15.44
CA ALA A 228 -10.51 -14.00 -14.88
C ALA A 228 -9.48 -14.33 -13.78
N VAL A 229 -9.74 -15.31 -12.92
CA VAL A 229 -8.71 -15.83 -11.99
C VAL A 229 -7.55 -16.43 -12.79
N ALA A 230 -7.83 -17.25 -13.80
CA ALA A 230 -6.80 -17.92 -14.58
C ALA A 230 -5.89 -16.95 -15.34
N VAL A 231 -6.44 -15.86 -15.89
CA VAL A 231 -5.67 -14.76 -16.53
C VAL A 231 -4.77 -14.07 -15.51
N THR A 232 -5.27 -13.86 -14.29
CA THR A 232 -4.52 -13.23 -13.19
C THR A 232 -3.42 -14.15 -12.63
N CYS A 233 -3.65 -15.48 -12.64
CA CYS A 233 -2.78 -16.48 -12.03
C CYS A 233 -1.89 -17.25 -13.04
N LYS A 234 -1.84 -16.85 -14.32
CA LYS A 234 -1.11 -17.60 -15.35
C LYS A 234 0.41 -17.45 -15.18
N GLY A 235 0.97 -18.34 -14.37
CA GLY A 235 2.42 -18.54 -14.19
C GLY A 235 2.79 -19.82 -13.43
N TYR A 236 1.89 -20.38 -12.62
CA TYR A 236 2.22 -21.53 -11.74
C TYR A 236 1.38 -22.79 -11.95
N ILE A 237 0.21 -22.67 -12.60
CA ILE A 237 -0.74 -23.79 -12.79
C ILE A 237 -0.15 -24.93 -13.64
N SER A 238 0.82 -24.64 -14.51
CA SER A 238 1.49 -25.67 -15.30
C SER A 238 2.42 -26.56 -14.47
N ARG A 239 2.94 -26.08 -13.33
CA ARG A 239 3.91 -26.84 -12.52
C ARG A 239 3.26 -27.82 -11.53
N ARG A 240 1.94 -27.70 -11.30
CA ARG A 240 1.19 -28.65 -10.46
C ARG A 240 0.69 -29.86 -11.23
N LYS A 241 0.32 -29.70 -12.52
CA LYS A 241 -0.04 -30.86 -13.36
C LYS A 241 1.13 -31.84 -13.51
N ASP A 242 2.37 -31.34 -13.53
CA ASP A 242 3.57 -32.19 -13.58
C ASP A 242 3.89 -32.81 -12.21
N ASN A 243 3.65 -32.10 -11.10
CA ASN A 243 3.98 -32.61 -9.76
C ASN A 243 2.94 -33.60 -9.22
N ASP A 244 1.66 -33.46 -9.57
CA ASP A 244 0.60 -34.41 -9.21
C ASP A 244 0.74 -35.71 -10.03
N SER A 245 1.18 -35.62 -11.30
CA SER A 245 1.48 -36.82 -12.11
C SER A 245 2.76 -37.56 -11.66
N HIS A 246 3.69 -36.88 -10.98
CA HIS A 246 4.82 -37.52 -10.30
C HIS A 246 4.48 -38.06 -8.91
N ALA A 247 3.49 -37.51 -8.21
CA ALA A 247 3.02 -38.00 -6.91
C ALA A 247 2.16 -39.27 -7.06
N GLU A 248 1.28 -39.32 -8.07
CA GLU A 248 0.41 -40.48 -8.34
C GLU A 248 1.21 -41.72 -8.81
N VAL A 249 2.35 -41.49 -9.48
CA VAL A 249 3.33 -42.55 -9.84
C VAL A 249 4.09 -43.05 -8.61
N ARG A 250 4.30 -42.21 -7.58
CA ARG A 250 4.96 -42.63 -6.33
C ARG A 250 4.00 -43.38 -5.39
N ASP A 251 2.74 -42.97 -5.30
CA ASP A 251 1.75 -43.63 -4.42
C ASP A 251 1.29 -45.00 -4.94
N SER A 252 1.39 -45.27 -6.25
CA SER A 252 1.18 -46.62 -6.80
C SER A 252 2.26 -47.63 -6.37
N SER A 253 3.36 -47.18 -5.75
CA SER A 253 4.49 -48.02 -5.34
C SER A 253 4.64 -48.22 -3.83
N SER A 254 3.79 -47.59 -3.01
CA SER A 254 3.87 -47.71 -1.55
C SER A 254 2.48 -47.75 -0.92
N GLY A 255 1.87 -48.93 -0.93
CA GLY A 255 0.70 -49.20 -0.10
C GLY A 255 1.12 -49.38 1.36
N VAL A 256 0.88 -48.38 2.21
CA VAL A 256 0.67 -48.52 3.66
C VAL A 256 -0.19 -47.35 4.13
N GLY A 257 -1.32 -47.65 4.78
CA GLY A 257 -2.24 -46.66 5.31
C GLY A 257 -1.70 -45.91 6.53
N MET A 258 -2.08 -44.65 6.66
CA MET A 258 -2.21 -43.97 7.95
C MET A 258 -3.08 -42.72 7.80
N GLU A 259 -4.21 -42.72 8.51
CA GLU A 259 -5.00 -41.52 8.78
C GLU A 259 -4.12 -40.50 9.50
N HIS A 260 -4.03 -39.28 8.96
CA HIS A 260 -3.62 -38.12 9.75
C HIS A 260 -4.35 -36.87 9.27
N ILE A 261 -5.28 -36.44 10.13
CA ILE A 261 -5.87 -35.11 10.17
C ILE A 261 -4.73 -34.09 10.06
N SER A 262 -4.72 -33.34 8.96
CA SER A 262 -3.82 -32.21 8.75
C SER A 262 -4.64 -30.93 8.78
N ASP A 263 -4.63 -30.28 9.94
CA ASP A 263 -4.96 -28.87 10.08
C ASP A 263 -4.04 -28.06 9.15
N ALA A 264 -4.62 -27.51 8.09
CA ALA A 264 -3.91 -26.59 7.20
C ALA A 264 -3.71 -25.25 7.92
N PRO A 265 -2.49 -24.68 7.93
CA PRO A 265 -2.22 -23.42 8.59
C PRO A 265 -3.02 -22.30 7.92
N GLY A 266 -3.71 -21.53 8.76
CA GLY A 266 -4.61 -20.45 8.39
C GLY A 266 -3.98 -19.48 7.38
N CYS A 267 -4.76 -19.21 6.34
CA CYS A 267 -4.46 -18.19 5.34
C CYS A 267 -4.42 -16.82 6.04
N HIS A 268 -3.23 -16.24 6.21
CA HIS A 268 -2.98 -14.95 6.90
C HIS A 268 -3.67 -13.72 6.26
N GLU A 269 -4.48 -13.93 5.21
CA GLU A 269 -5.47 -12.97 4.67
C GLU A 269 -6.76 -12.93 5.53
N SER A 270 -6.82 -13.74 6.59
CA SER A 270 -7.93 -13.80 7.55
C SER A 270 -8.00 -12.61 8.49
N SER A 271 -6.99 -11.74 8.60
CA SER A 271 -7.08 -10.55 9.47
C SER A 271 -8.19 -9.58 9.02
N PHE A 272 -8.48 -9.51 7.72
CA PHE A 272 -9.56 -8.68 7.17
C PHE A 272 -10.94 -9.38 7.24
N ILE A 273 -10.96 -10.72 7.19
CA ILE A 273 -12.19 -11.54 7.31
C ILE A 273 -12.62 -11.69 8.78
N GLU A 274 -11.67 -11.76 9.70
CA GLU A 274 -11.93 -11.95 11.13
C GLU A 274 -12.33 -10.63 11.80
N GLN A 275 -11.75 -9.49 11.39
CA GLN A 275 -12.21 -8.16 11.83
C GLN A 275 -13.63 -7.83 11.35
N SER A 276 -14.02 -8.23 10.13
CA SER A 276 -15.38 -8.03 9.63
C SER A 276 -16.41 -8.98 10.26
N ARG A 277 -15.99 -10.17 10.72
CA ARG A 277 -16.82 -11.09 11.52
C ARG A 277 -17.07 -10.58 12.94
N ILE A 278 -16.05 -10.02 13.58
CA ILE A 278 -16.14 -9.42 14.93
C ILE A 278 -17.05 -8.18 14.91
N LEU A 279 -16.98 -7.34 13.86
CA LEU A 279 -17.87 -6.17 13.73
C LEU A 279 -19.34 -6.55 13.46
N ARG A 280 -19.62 -7.65 12.73
CA ARG A 280 -20.99 -8.14 12.52
C ARG A 280 -21.62 -8.79 13.75
N LEU A 281 -20.83 -9.43 14.62
CA LEU A 281 -21.36 -10.05 15.84
C LEU A 281 -21.72 -8.99 16.90
N HIS A 282 -21.01 -7.86 16.96
CA HIS A 282 -21.33 -6.79 17.91
C HIS A 282 -22.54 -5.92 17.49
N VAL A 283 -22.83 -5.80 16.18
CA VAL A 283 -23.99 -5.02 15.69
C VAL A 283 -25.28 -5.84 15.66
N VAL A 284 -25.21 -7.18 15.49
CA VAL A 284 -26.40 -8.04 15.56
C VAL A 284 -26.74 -8.45 17.00
N GLY A 285 -25.78 -8.45 17.92
CA GLY A 285 -26.00 -8.76 19.33
C GLY A 285 -26.68 -7.65 20.16
N SER A 286 -26.73 -6.41 19.68
CA SER A 286 -27.31 -5.27 20.43
C SER A 286 -28.75 -4.91 20.03
N VAL A 287 -29.38 -5.66 19.11
CA VAL A 287 -30.75 -5.38 18.61
C VAL A 287 -31.76 -6.47 19.02
N HIS A 288 -31.37 -7.42 19.87
CA HIS A 288 -32.27 -8.52 20.27
C HIS A 288 -32.45 -8.72 21.79
N ASN A 289 -32.21 -7.70 22.61
CA ASN A 289 -32.44 -7.81 24.06
C ASN A 289 -33.25 -6.67 24.70
N ASP A 290 -34.04 -5.94 23.92
CA ASP A 290 -35.10 -5.06 24.44
C ASP A 290 -36.45 -5.51 23.87
N GLY A 291 -37.07 -6.50 24.50
CA GLY A 291 -38.44 -6.90 24.15
C GLY A 291 -38.80 -8.35 24.44
N SER A 292 -38.78 -8.78 25.71
CA SER A 292 -39.75 -9.74 26.29
C SER A 292 -39.36 -10.10 27.72
N GLY A 293 -40.18 -9.70 28.68
CA GLY A 293 -40.03 -9.99 30.11
C GLY A 293 -40.38 -8.80 30.98
#